data_AF-A0A357YD07-F1
#
_entry.id   AF-A0A357YD07-F1
#
_cell.length_a   1.000
_cell.length_b   1.000
_cell.length_c   1.000
_cell.angle_alpha   90.00
_cell.angle_beta   90.00
_cell.angle_gamma   90.00
#
_symmetry.space_group_name_H-M   'P 1'
#
loop_
_entity.id
_entity.type
_entity.pdbx_description
1 polymer ?
#
loop_
_entity_poly.entity_id
_entity_poly.type
_entity_poly.pdbx_seq_one_letter_code
_entity_poly.pdbx_strand_id
1 'polypeptide(L)'
;MRRFALLLSSGPLLLALAGAALAVTTPEAPQAPAGIEQVLDSRCGGCHTRERIDAARARGEAILPITQRMEERGVRLTSEERATIMTFWGSPHKTTPPAPAAAKSSTEAAEAVINSRCLQCHTRERIDQAIAAQLPFATMEAIMLKRGVVLEEKESQVLKIFWGSPTAK
;
A
#
# COMPACT_ATOMS: atom_id res chain seq x y z
N MET A 1 59.95 75.80 17.31
CA MET A 1 60.65 74.82 18.19
C MET A 1 59.83 73.53 18.24
N ARG A 2 60.52 72.38 18.30
CA ARG A 2 60.04 70.99 18.20
C ARG A 2 58.93 70.59 19.19
N ARG A 3 58.06 69.64 18.78
CA ARG A 3 57.82 68.26 19.35
C ARG A 3 56.44 67.75 18.87
N PHE A 4 56.34 66.75 17.99
CA PHE A 4 56.31 65.29 18.22
C PHE A 4 55.24 64.82 19.21
N ALA A 5 54.22 64.10 18.72
CA ALA A 5 53.65 62.91 19.36
C ALA A 5 52.76 62.10 18.37
N LEU A 6 53.13 60.84 18.22
CA LEU A 6 52.53 59.74 17.45
C LEU A 6 51.16 59.26 18.00
N LEU A 7 50.60 58.28 17.27
CA LEU A 7 49.61 57.26 17.66
C LEU A 7 48.16 57.66 17.31
N LEU A 8 47.31 56.83 16.69
CA LEU A 8 47.35 55.40 16.44
C LEU A 8 46.37 55.07 15.30
N SER A 9 46.83 54.27 14.35
CA SER A 9 46.03 53.68 13.28
C SER A 9 45.18 52.54 13.83
N SER A 10 43.87 52.52 13.56
CA SER A 10 42.98 51.39 13.87
C SER A 10 41.86 51.35 12.82
N GLY A 11 42.10 50.63 11.72
CA GLY A 11 41.09 50.38 10.71
C GLY A 11 40.10 49.30 11.12
N PRO A 12 38.95 49.19 10.45
CA PRO A 12 38.17 47.97 10.41
C PRO A 12 38.42 47.24 9.09
N LEU A 13 39.02 46.06 9.20
CA LEU A 13 39.07 45.02 8.17
C LEU A 13 37.63 44.50 7.95
N LEU A 14 36.95 45.00 6.92
CA LEU A 14 35.66 44.48 6.48
C LEU A 14 35.86 43.13 5.77
N LEU A 15 35.72 42.05 6.53
CA LEU A 15 35.74 40.69 6.02
C LEU A 15 34.41 40.40 5.31
N ALA A 16 34.40 40.49 3.98
CA ALA A 16 33.26 40.12 3.15
C ALA A 16 33.14 38.58 3.10
N LEU A 17 32.21 38.03 3.87
CA LEU A 17 31.79 36.62 3.77
C LEU A 17 30.86 36.47 2.56
N ALA A 18 31.43 36.02 1.44
CA ALA A 18 30.68 35.54 0.29
C ALA A 18 30.03 34.20 0.65
N GLY A 19 28.74 34.23 1.01
CA GLY A 19 27.93 33.03 1.23
C GLY A 19 27.62 32.35 -0.10
N ALA A 20 28.24 31.20 -0.35
CA ALA A 20 27.84 30.29 -1.41
C ALA A 20 26.45 29.71 -1.07
N ALA A 21 25.42 30.16 -1.77
CA ALA A 21 24.09 29.58 -1.70
C ALA A 21 24.10 28.20 -2.35
N LEU A 22 24.19 27.15 -1.53
CA LEU A 22 23.90 25.79 -1.95
C LEU A 22 22.40 25.69 -2.27
N ALA A 23 22.07 25.54 -3.55
CA ALA A 23 20.72 25.22 -3.98
C ALA A 23 20.36 23.82 -3.46
N VAL A 24 19.66 23.78 -2.32
CA VAL A 24 18.99 22.57 -1.83
C VAL A 24 17.84 22.28 -2.78
N THR A 25 18.01 21.27 -3.64
CA THR A 25 16.88 20.67 -4.36
C THR A 25 16.03 19.93 -3.34
N THR A 26 14.91 20.54 -2.95
CA THR A 26 13.91 19.86 -2.13
C THR A 26 13.30 18.75 -2.98
N PRO A 27 13.28 17.48 -2.53
CA PRO A 27 12.60 16.42 -3.26
C PRO A 27 11.11 16.78 -3.35
N GLU A 28 10.61 16.90 -4.59
CA GLU A 28 9.21 17.16 -4.87
C GLU A 28 8.35 16.03 -4.30
N ALA A 29 7.36 16.40 -3.49
CA ALA A 29 6.43 15.44 -2.92
C ALA A 29 5.71 14.67 -4.05
N PRO A 30 5.45 13.35 -3.87
CA PRO A 30 4.72 12.58 -4.87
C PRO A 30 3.40 13.27 -5.21
N GLN A 31 3.25 13.66 -6.47
CA GLN A 31 2.04 14.32 -6.94
C GLN A 31 0.87 13.34 -6.85
N ALA A 32 -0.26 13.81 -6.31
CA ALA A 32 -1.48 13.02 -6.24
C ALA A 32 -1.99 12.72 -7.67
N PRO A 33 -2.62 11.56 -7.91
CA PRO A 33 -3.10 11.23 -9.24
C PRO A 33 -4.14 12.25 -9.73
N ALA A 34 -4.11 12.54 -11.03
CA ALA A 34 -5.06 13.47 -11.65
C ALA A 34 -6.51 13.07 -11.33
N GLY A 35 -7.34 14.05 -10.99
CA GLY A 35 -8.76 13.85 -10.70
C GLY A 35 -9.09 13.26 -9.33
N ILE A 36 -8.09 12.98 -8.47
CA ILE A 36 -8.37 12.37 -7.17
C ILE A 36 -9.27 13.21 -6.27
N GLU A 37 -9.04 14.52 -6.18
CA GLU A 37 -9.86 15.39 -5.31
C GLU A 37 -11.33 15.34 -5.74
N GLN A 38 -11.59 15.33 -7.05
CA GLN A 38 -12.96 15.19 -7.56
C GLN A 38 -13.59 13.84 -7.19
N VAL A 39 -12.83 12.74 -7.27
CA VAL A 39 -13.32 11.41 -6.88
C VAL A 39 -13.62 11.35 -5.39
N LEU A 40 -12.73 11.90 -4.56
CA LEU A 40 -12.92 11.90 -3.10
C LEU A 40 -14.11 12.76 -2.70
N ASP A 41 -14.27 13.95 -3.26
CA ASP A 41 -15.41 14.81 -2.95
C ASP A 41 -16.74 14.18 -3.40
N SER A 42 -16.78 13.66 -4.63
CA SER A 42 -18.02 13.12 -5.20
C SER A 42 -18.43 11.76 -4.65
N ARG A 43 -17.48 10.90 -4.28
CA ARG A 43 -17.76 9.51 -3.84
C ARG A 43 -17.65 9.33 -2.33
N CYS A 44 -16.83 10.11 -1.65
CA CYS A 44 -16.55 9.94 -0.22
C CYS A 44 -17.05 11.13 0.62
N GLY A 45 -16.99 12.35 0.06
CA GLY A 45 -17.28 13.62 0.76
C GLY A 45 -18.70 13.73 1.32
N GLY A 46 -19.67 13.01 0.73
CA GLY A 46 -21.05 12.98 1.24
C GLY A 46 -21.20 12.34 2.63
N CYS A 47 -20.29 11.44 3.01
CA CYS A 47 -20.37 10.67 4.27
C CYS A 47 -19.10 10.76 5.13
N HIS A 48 -17.98 11.21 4.57
CA HIS A 48 -16.67 11.26 5.21
C HIS A 48 -16.01 12.61 4.99
N THR A 49 -15.34 13.13 6.02
CA THR A 49 -14.53 14.34 5.87
C THR A 49 -13.19 14.01 5.22
N ARG A 50 -12.54 15.01 4.59
CA ARG A 50 -11.22 14.85 3.97
C ARG A 50 -10.20 14.37 5.00
N GLU A 51 -10.24 14.93 6.21
CA GLU A 51 -9.33 14.58 7.31
C GLU A 51 -9.46 13.11 7.70
N ARG A 52 -10.68 12.57 7.72
CA ARG A 52 -10.91 11.15 8.05
C ARG A 52 -10.32 10.23 6.98
N ILE A 53 -10.51 10.58 5.71
CA ILE A 53 -9.99 9.85 4.54
C ILE A 53 -8.45 9.85 4.58
N ASP A 54 -7.86 11.03 4.79
CA ASP A 54 -6.41 11.19 4.86
C ASP A 54 -5.81 10.50 6.08
N ALA A 55 -6.49 10.52 7.22
CA ALA A 55 -6.05 9.80 8.41
C ALA A 55 -6.04 8.28 8.20
N ALA A 56 -7.05 7.72 7.53
CA ALA A 56 -7.07 6.29 7.19
C ALA A 56 -5.92 5.92 6.25
N ARG A 57 -5.64 6.76 5.24
CA ARG A 57 -4.51 6.60 4.35
C ARG A 57 -3.16 6.71 5.08
N ALA A 58 -3.00 7.71 5.95
CA ALA A 58 -1.78 7.94 6.72
C ALA A 58 -1.49 6.79 7.70
N ARG A 59 -2.54 6.13 8.22
CA ARG A 59 -2.41 4.89 9.00
C ARG A 59 -2.05 3.66 8.16
N GLY A 60 -2.00 3.77 6.83
CA GLY A 60 -1.71 2.65 5.94
C GLY A 60 -2.84 1.63 5.85
N GLU A 61 -4.09 2.02 6.11
CA GLU A 61 -5.21 1.09 6.01
C GLU A 61 -5.39 0.59 4.57
N ALA A 62 -5.65 -0.71 4.44
CA ALA A 62 -5.86 -1.35 3.14
C ALA A 62 -7.14 -0.83 2.47
N ILE A 63 -6.99 -0.25 1.28
CA ILE A 63 -8.10 0.42 0.59
C ILE A 63 -9.17 -0.55 0.08
N LEU A 64 -8.78 -1.74 -0.37
CA LEU A 64 -9.69 -2.76 -0.91
C LEU A 64 -10.83 -3.12 0.07
N PRO A 65 -10.55 -3.57 1.30
CA PRO A 65 -11.61 -3.89 2.25
C PRO A 65 -12.40 -2.65 2.71
N ILE A 66 -11.80 -1.45 2.67
CA ILE A 66 -12.53 -0.21 2.93
C ILE A 66 -13.58 0.02 1.84
N THR A 67 -13.16 0.02 0.57
CA THR A 67 -14.06 0.28 -0.57
C THR A 67 -15.15 -0.77 -0.67
N GLN A 68 -14.86 -2.04 -0.39
CA GLN A 68 -15.86 -3.11 -0.37
C GLN A 68 -16.98 -2.83 0.65
N ARG A 69 -16.62 -2.47 1.89
CA ARG A 69 -17.61 -2.08 2.91
C ARG A 69 -18.41 -0.85 2.52
N MET A 70 -17.83 0.06 1.73
CA MET A 70 -18.56 1.22 1.23
C MET A 70 -19.52 0.85 0.11
N GLU A 71 -19.14 -0.09 -0.76
CA GLU A 71 -20.01 -0.63 -1.82
C GLU A 71 -21.22 -1.39 -1.25
N GLU A 72 -21.02 -2.14 -0.17
CA GLU A 72 -22.09 -2.77 0.62
C GLU A 72 -23.07 -1.74 1.21
N ARG A 73 -22.60 -0.53 1.49
CA ARG A 73 -23.40 0.61 1.99
C ARG A 73 -24.01 1.46 0.87
N GLY A 74 -23.89 1.00 -0.39
CA GLY A 74 -24.53 1.64 -1.54
C GLY A 74 -23.62 2.53 -2.38
N VAL A 75 -22.33 2.66 -2.05
CA VAL A 75 -21.37 3.34 -2.94
C VAL A 75 -21.22 2.52 -4.23
N ARG A 76 -21.09 3.20 -5.36
CA ARG A 76 -20.79 2.58 -6.65
C ARG A 76 -19.63 3.34 -7.26
N LEU A 77 -18.52 2.65 -7.44
CA LEU A 77 -17.32 3.17 -8.08
C LEU A 77 -17.20 2.60 -9.48
N THR A 78 -16.88 3.43 -10.45
CA THR A 78 -16.47 2.96 -11.78
C THR A 78 -15.07 2.34 -11.70
N SER A 79 -14.69 1.57 -12.73
CA SER A 79 -13.34 1.00 -12.82
C SER A 79 -12.25 2.08 -12.79
N GLU A 80 -12.51 3.24 -13.41
CA GLU A 80 -11.60 4.37 -13.45
C GLU A 80 -11.46 5.04 -12.08
N GLU A 81 -12.59 5.31 -11.40
CA GLU A 81 -12.58 5.88 -10.05
C GLU A 81 -11.84 4.98 -9.07
N ARG A 82 -12.07 3.67 -9.17
CA ARG A 82 -11.37 2.67 -8.36
C ARG A 82 -9.86 2.71 -8.61
N ALA A 83 -9.43 2.82 -9.87
CA ALA A 83 -8.01 2.92 -10.22
C ALA A 83 -7.36 4.22 -9.68
N THR A 84 -8.07 5.34 -9.76
CA THR A 84 -7.63 6.63 -9.22
C THR A 84 -7.48 6.59 -7.70
N ILE A 85 -8.48 6.04 -6.99
CA ILE A 85 -8.44 5.85 -5.53
C ILE A 85 -7.28 4.93 -5.14
N MET A 86 -7.11 3.80 -5.83
CA MET A 86 -6.01 2.87 -5.57
C MET A 86 -4.66 3.56 -5.71
N THR A 87 -4.44 4.30 -6.80
CA THR A 87 -3.20 5.05 -7.05
C THR A 87 -2.95 6.08 -5.95
N PHE A 88 -3.98 6.81 -5.53
CA PHE A 88 -3.89 7.79 -4.45
C PHE A 88 -3.52 7.15 -3.11
N TRP A 89 -4.10 5.99 -2.79
CA TRP A 89 -3.77 5.21 -1.60
C TRP A 89 -2.35 4.63 -1.62
N GLY A 90 -1.58 4.86 -2.70
CA GLY A 90 -0.23 4.36 -2.87
C GLY A 90 -0.15 3.11 -3.73
N SER A 91 -1.25 2.72 -4.39
CA SER A 91 -1.45 1.47 -5.11
C SER A 91 -1.39 0.24 -4.17
N PRO A 92 -2.28 -0.75 -4.29
CA PRO A 92 -2.01 -2.08 -3.74
C PRO A 92 -0.72 -2.67 -4.34
N HIS A 93 -0.16 -2.09 -5.41
CA HIS A 93 1.18 -2.44 -5.91
C HIS A 93 2.35 -1.89 -5.07
N LYS A 94 2.14 -1.02 -4.06
CA LYS A 94 3.16 -0.79 -3.02
C LYS A 94 3.06 -1.74 -1.84
N THR A 95 2.07 -2.62 -1.85
CA THR A 95 2.28 -4.01 -1.42
C THR A 95 2.17 -4.90 -2.65
N THR A 96 3.06 -4.69 -3.63
CA THR A 96 3.66 -5.85 -4.29
C THR A 96 4.04 -6.77 -3.14
N PRO A 97 3.40 -7.95 -2.94
CA PRO A 97 4.11 -9.00 -2.21
C PRO A 97 5.42 -9.07 -2.98
N PRO A 98 6.58 -8.83 -2.33
CA PRO A 98 7.85 -8.73 -3.03
C PRO A 98 7.85 -9.79 -4.12
N ALA A 99 8.00 -9.39 -5.41
CA ALA A 99 8.23 -10.34 -6.49
C ALA A 99 9.23 -11.34 -5.92
N PRO A 100 8.88 -12.63 -5.74
CA PRO A 100 9.41 -13.41 -4.63
C PRO A 100 10.91 -13.25 -4.62
N ALA A 101 11.37 -12.40 -3.71
CA ALA A 101 12.74 -12.41 -3.26
C ALA A 101 12.77 -13.63 -2.35
N ALA A 102 12.61 -14.82 -2.94
CA ALA A 102 12.24 -16.07 -2.29
C ALA A 102 11.17 -15.87 -1.20
N ALA A 103 9.89 -16.20 -1.47
CA ALA A 103 8.87 -16.26 -0.43
C ALA A 103 9.45 -16.94 0.82
N LYS A 104 9.59 -16.19 1.91
CA LYS A 104 10.32 -16.65 3.09
C LYS A 104 9.55 -17.75 3.84
N SER A 105 8.29 -18.00 3.47
CA SER A 105 7.61 -19.28 3.65
C SER A 105 6.47 -19.44 2.64
N SER A 106 6.13 -20.69 2.28
CA SER A 106 4.96 -21.03 1.46
C SER A 106 3.63 -20.57 2.08
N THR A 107 3.60 -20.35 3.39
CA THR A 107 2.43 -19.93 4.17
C THR A 107 1.97 -18.51 3.86
N GLU A 108 2.88 -17.54 3.78
CA GLU A 108 2.52 -16.13 3.53
C GLU A 108 1.93 -15.93 2.12
N ALA A 109 2.48 -16.65 1.13
CA ALA A 109 1.96 -16.62 -0.22
C ALA A 109 0.55 -17.25 -0.30
N ALA A 110 0.30 -18.33 0.44
CA ALA A 110 -1.01 -18.95 0.50
C ALA A 110 -2.04 -18.06 1.20
N GLU A 111 -1.67 -17.40 2.30
CA GLU A 111 -2.50 -16.42 3.00
C GLU A 111 -2.95 -15.28 2.07
N ALA A 112 -2.06 -14.77 1.21
CA ALA A 112 -2.42 -13.74 0.24
C ALA A 112 -3.48 -14.24 -0.78
N VAL A 113 -3.35 -15.48 -1.27
CA VAL A 113 -4.34 -16.09 -2.18
C VAL A 113 -5.66 -16.34 -1.45
N ILE A 114 -5.63 -16.85 -0.22
CA ILE A 114 -6.82 -17.09 0.59
C ILE A 114 -7.62 -15.79 0.78
N ASN A 115 -6.95 -14.73 1.21
CA ASN A 115 -7.59 -13.45 1.49
C ASN A 115 -8.16 -12.78 0.24
N SER A 116 -7.47 -12.92 -0.90
CA SER A 116 -7.87 -12.27 -2.14
C SER A 116 -8.87 -13.06 -2.96
N ARG A 117 -8.84 -14.40 -2.95
CA ARG A 117 -9.68 -15.26 -3.80
C ARG A 117 -10.73 -16.01 -3.01
N CYS A 118 -10.33 -16.69 -1.94
CA CYS A 118 -11.20 -17.62 -1.24
C CYS A 118 -12.21 -16.90 -0.34
N LEU A 119 -11.80 -15.81 0.32
CA LEU A 119 -12.69 -15.03 1.19
C LEU A 119 -13.78 -14.26 0.46
N GLN A 120 -13.73 -14.19 -0.88
CA GLN A 120 -14.82 -13.61 -1.67
C GLN A 120 -16.11 -14.45 -1.58
N CYS A 121 -16.00 -15.76 -1.36
CA CYS A 121 -17.12 -16.70 -1.34
C CYS A 121 -17.17 -17.58 -0.08
N HIS A 122 -16.11 -17.60 0.73
CA HIS A 122 -16.00 -18.44 1.92
C HIS A 122 -15.63 -17.61 3.13
N THR A 123 -16.09 -18.04 4.31
CA THR A 123 -15.59 -17.49 5.57
C THR A 123 -14.20 -18.04 5.88
N ARG A 124 -13.38 -17.26 6.59
CA ARG A 124 -12.06 -17.69 7.06
C ARG A 124 -12.10 -19.00 7.83
N GLU A 125 -13.01 -19.09 8.81
CA GLU A 125 -13.25 -20.27 9.63
C GLU A 125 -13.43 -21.56 8.80
N ARG A 126 -14.28 -21.50 7.76
CA ARG A 126 -14.53 -22.65 6.87
C ARG A 126 -13.27 -23.12 6.14
N ILE A 127 -12.40 -22.19 5.74
CA ILE A 127 -11.16 -22.51 5.04
C ILE A 127 -10.17 -23.16 6.03
N ASP A 128 -10.04 -22.58 7.23
CA ASP A 128 -9.17 -23.10 8.28
C ASP A 128 -9.60 -24.51 8.72
N GLN A 129 -10.90 -24.76 8.83
CA GLN A 129 -11.44 -26.11 9.10
C GLN A 129 -11.07 -27.11 8.00
N ALA A 130 -11.10 -26.71 6.73
CA ALA A 130 -10.72 -27.58 5.62
C ALA A 130 -9.21 -27.89 5.63
N ILE A 131 -8.37 -26.91 5.98
CA ILE A 131 -6.91 -27.09 6.17
C ILE A 131 -6.64 -28.02 7.35
N ALA A 132 -7.27 -27.76 8.51
CA ALA A 132 -7.09 -28.55 9.72
C ALA A 132 -7.57 -30.01 9.55
N ALA A 133 -8.63 -30.22 8.77
CA ALA A 133 -9.10 -31.54 8.38
C ALA A 133 -8.25 -32.22 7.29
N GLN A 134 -7.17 -31.58 6.83
CA GLN A 134 -6.25 -32.06 5.80
C GLN A 134 -6.97 -32.57 4.55
N LEU A 135 -8.03 -31.85 4.15
CA LEU A 135 -8.79 -32.22 2.97
C LEU A 135 -7.92 -32.03 1.72
N PRO A 136 -7.92 -32.99 0.78
CA PRO A 136 -7.06 -32.92 -0.40
C PRO A 136 -7.47 -31.73 -1.27
N PHE A 137 -6.57 -30.75 -1.41
CA PHE A 137 -6.85 -29.51 -2.14
C PHE A 137 -7.33 -29.77 -3.58
N ALA A 138 -6.76 -30.77 -4.26
CA ALA A 138 -7.19 -31.16 -5.61
C ALA A 138 -8.69 -31.52 -5.69
N THR A 139 -9.25 -32.14 -4.64
CA THR A 139 -10.69 -32.45 -4.59
C THR A 139 -11.51 -31.17 -4.43
N MET A 140 -11.05 -30.24 -3.59
CA MET A 140 -11.73 -28.95 -3.40
C MET A 140 -11.66 -28.09 -4.66
N GLU A 141 -10.50 -28.04 -5.30
CA GLU A 141 -10.28 -27.34 -6.57
C GLU A 141 -11.22 -27.86 -7.66
N ALA A 142 -11.39 -29.18 -7.80
CA ALA A 142 -12.33 -29.75 -8.75
C ALA A 142 -13.79 -29.33 -8.47
N ILE A 143 -14.19 -29.21 -7.21
CA ILE A 143 -15.54 -28.72 -6.83
C ILE A 143 -15.68 -27.23 -7.16
N MET A 144 -14.64 -26.43 -6.91
CA MET A 144 -14.62 -24.99 -7.21
C MET A 144 -14.67 -24.72 -8.72
N LEU A 145 -13.90 -25.47 -9.51
CA LEU A 145 -13.92 -25.41 -10.97
C LEU A 145 -15.29 -25.74 -11.55
N LYS A 146 -15.95 -26.79 -11.03
CA LYS A 146 -17.34 -27.13 -11.43
C LYS A 146 -18.34 -26.02 -11.11
N ARG A 147 -18.02 -25.13 -10.17
CA ARG A 147 -18.83 -23.96 -9.78
C ARG A 147 -18.40 -22.68 -10.48
N GLY A 148 -17.48 -22.76 -11.45
CA GLY A 148 -17.04 -21.62 -12.27
C GLY A 148 -15.93 -20.76 -11.65
N VAL A 149 -15.32 -21.19 -10.54
CA VAL A 149 -14.17 -20.51 -9.96
C VAL A 149 -12.91 -20.96 -10.67
N VAL A 150 -12.13 -20.02 -11.19
CA VAL A 150 -10.85 -20.28 -11.86
C VAL A 150 -9.75 -19.58 -11.07
N LEU A 151 -8.71 -20.33 -10.71
CA LEU A 151 -7.46 -19.81 -10.13
C LEU A 151 -6.39 -19.76 -11.21
N GLU A 152 -5.48 -18.80 -11.12
CA GLU A 152 -4.29 -18.81 -11.97
C GLU A 152 -3.38 -19.98 -11.59
N GLU A 153 -2.61 -20.51 -12.55
CA GLU A 153 -1.72 -21.65 -12.32
C GLU A 153 -0.78 -21.42 -11.13
N LYS A 154 -0.24 -20.20 -11.01
CA LYS A 154 0.63 -19.81 -9.89
C LYS A 154 -0.09 -19.83 -8.55
N GLU A 155 -1.35 -19.38 -8.50
CA GLU A 155 -2.17 -19.38 -7.28
C GLU A 155 -2.49 -20.82 -6.86
N SER A 156 -2.90 -21.65 -7.83
CA SER A 156 -3.14 -23.08 -7.61
C SER A 156 -1.89 -23.79 -7.07
N GLN A 157 -0.72 -23.53 -7.66
CA GLN A 157 0.54 -24.14 -7.24
C GLN A 157 0.93 -23.76 -5.80
N VAL A 158 0.77 -22.48 -5.42
CA VAL A 158 1.03 -22.01 -4.06
C VAL A 158 0.12 -22.73 -3.06
N LEU A 159 -1.17 -22.83 -3.37
CA LEU A 159 -2.14 -23.51 -2.51
C LEU A 159 -1.87 -25.01 -2.40
N LYS A 160 -1.48 -25.69 -3.50
CA LYS A 160 -1.09 -27.11 -3.49
C LYS A 160 0.10 -27.37 -2.57
N ILE A 161 1.14 -26.53 -2.61
CA ILE A 161 2.30 -26.66 -1.72
C ILE A 161 1.89 -26.43 -0.26
N PHE A 162 1.07 -25.40 -0.01
CA PHE A 162 0.64 -25.06 1.34
C PHE A 162 -0.29 -26.11 1.97
N TRP A 163 -1.32 -26.58 1.25
CA TRP A 163 -2.25 -27.62 1.73
C TRP A 163 -1.64 -29.03 1.75
N GLY A 164 -0.72 -29.32 0.83
CA GLY A 164 -0.08 -30.63 0.69
C GLY A 164 1.14 -30.83 1.58
N SER A 165 1.70 -29.75 2.14
CA SER A 165 2.75 -29.86 3.15
C SER A 165 2.09 -30.13 4.50
N PRO A 166 2.38 -31.26 5.18
CA PRO A 166 2.01 -31.39 6.57
C PRO A 166 2.75 -30.27 7.31
N THR A 167 2.00 -29.29 7.84
CA THR A 167 2.58 -28.34 8.77
C THR A 167 3.10 -29.17 9.94
N ALA A 168 4.42 -29.32 10.00
CA ALA A 168 5.07 -30.03 11.09
C ALA A 168 4.62 -29.37 12.39
N LYS A 169 4.01 -30.17 13.26
CA LYS A 169 3.53 -29.77 14.59
C LYS A 169 4.64 -29.17 15.44
#